data_AF-A0A923VWF1-F1
#
_entry.id   AF-A0A923VWF1-F1
#
_cell.length_a   1.000
_cell.length_b   1.000
_cell.length_c   1.000
_cell.angle_alpha   90.00
_cell.angle_beta   90.00
_cell.angle_gamma   90.00
#
_symmetry.space_group_name_H-M   'P 1'
#
loop_
_entity.id
_entity.type
_entity.pdbx_description
1 polymer ?
#
loop_
_entity_poly.entity_id
_entity_poly.type
_entity_poly.pdbx_seq_one_letter_code
_entity_poly.pdbx_strand_id
1 'polypeptide(L)'
;MDLFDKFQSHFEKQLPFVIYNKPNQEEVIGLFQKDDSTNIFEDFTEKGFVFASFDGLQNIIISDEQSEVLKLNFEFSIINNKNNSIFEEDIEAKNNHKILVKKGIDTIKNQLFDKVVLSRKETIEFLNFSMIKTFKNLLNEYKSAFTYCFFHPRTGLWMGSFSEQLLKTDGDIFSTMSLAGTQKYGSSQNVIWQQKE
;
A
#
# COMPACT_ATOMS: atom_id res chain seq x y z
N MET A 1 1.66 -16.49 21.32
CA MET A 1 2.14 -15.22 20.75
C MET A 1 1.00 -14.69 19.91
N ASP A 2 0.56 -13.46 20.15
CA ASP A 2 -0.53 -12.90 19.35
C ASP A 2 -0.03 -12.49 17.95
N LEU A 3 -0.93 -12.08 17.06
CA LEU A 3 -0.61 -11.72 15.68
C LEU A 3 0.36 -10.52 15.60
N PHE A 4 0.21 -9.52 16.48
CA PHE A 4 1.05 -8.32 16.48
C PHE A 4 2.41 -8.56 17.15
N ASP A 5 2.46 -9.43 18.16
CA ASP A 5 3.71 -9.93 18.73
C ASP A 5 4.53 -10.61 17.63
N LYS A 6 3.89 -11.50 16.84
CA LYS A 6 4.57 -12.25 15.78
C LYS A 6 5.06 -11.33 14.67
N PHE A 7 4.24 -10.35 14.30
CA PHE A 7 4.61 -9.27 13.38
C PHE A 7 5.86 -8.51 13.83
N GLN A 8 5.94 -8.12 15.10
CA GLN A 8 7.13 -7.47 15.65
C GLN A 8 8.34 -8.41 15.63
N SER A 9 8.17 -9.65 16.09
CA SER A 9 9.26 -10.62 16.19
C SER A 9 9.85 -11.00 14.84
N HIS A 10 9.01 -11.16 13.80
CA HIS A 10 9.47 -11.46 12.46
C HIS A 10 10.30 -10.31 11.88
N PHE A 11 9.90 -9.05 12.11
CA PHE A 11 10.70 -7.91 11.69
C PHE A 11 12.05 -7.85 12.40
N GLU A 12 12.08 -8.05 13.72
CA GLU A 12 13.33 -8.07 14.51
C GLU A 12 14.27 -9.19 14.09
N LYS A 13 13.72 -10.36 13.74
CA LYS A 13 14.48 -11.52 13.25
C LYS A 13 14.82 -11.45 11.76
N GLN A 14 14.40 -10.41 11.07
CA GLN A 14 14.56 -10.27 9.62
C GLN A 14 13.96 -11.45 8.83
N LEU A 15 12.80 -11.96 9.28
CA LEU A 15 12.06 -13.01 8.59
C LEU A 15 10.94 -12.40 7.72
N PRO A 16 10.73 -12.88 6.48
CA PRO A 16 9.67 -12.41 5.61
C PRO A 16 8.28 -12.58 6.24
N PHE A 17 7.43 -11.58 6.03
CA PHE A 17 6.03 -11.66 6.41
C PHE A 17 5.18 -10.73 5.54
N VAL A 18 3.88 -11.00 5.54
CA VAL A 18 2.87 -10.01 5.18
C VAL A 18 1.77 -10.01 6.22
N ILE A 19 1.32 -8.82 6.60
CA ILE A 19 0.11 -8.62 7.39
C ILE A 19 -0.80 -7.70 6.60
N TYR A 20 -2.07 -8.07 6.42
CA TYR A 20 -2.99 -7.31 5.60
C TYR A 20 -4.45 -7.41 6.08
N ASN A 21 -5.26 -6.47 5.63
CA ASN A 21 -6.69 -6.39 5.85
C ASN A 21 -7.38 -6.04 4.53
N LYS A 22 -8.42 -6.81 4.19
CA LYS A 22 -9.20 -6.59 2.98
C LYS A 22 -10.20 -5.45 3.20
N PRO A 23 -10.60 -4.72 2.13
CA PRO A 23 -11.60 -3.66 2.22
C PRO A 23 -12.87 -4.07 2.98
N ASN A 24 -13.27 -3.24 3.95
CA ASN A 24 -14.49 -3.40 4.74
C ASN A 24 -14.56 -4.73 5.53
N GLN A 25 -13.41 -5.34 5.86
CA GLN A 25 -13.36 -6.54 6.69
C GLN A 25 -12.80 -6.22 8.08
N GLU A 26 -13.28 -6.95 9.09
CA GLU A 26 -12.77 -6.82 10.46
C GLU A 26 -11.53 -7.71 10.73
N GLU A 27 -11.34 -8.73 9.91
CA GLU A 27 -10.25 -9.70 10.05
C GLU A 27 -8.93 -9.13 9.48
N VAL A 28 -7.88 -9.14 10.31
CA VAL A 28 -6.50 -8.93 9.91
C VAL A 28 -5.83 -10.29 9.77
N ILE A 29 -5.16 -10.51 8.64
CA ILE A 29 -4.51 -11.76 8.27
C ILE A 29 -3.00 -11.53 8.22
N GLY A 30 -2.23 -12.42 8.86
CA GLY A 30 -0.78 -12.42 8.81
C GLY A 30 -0.25 -13.74 8.26
N LEU A 31 0.67 -13.68 7.30
CA LEU A 31 1.49 -14.80 6.84
C LEU A 31 2.92 -14.55 7.30
N PHE A 32 3.45 -15.46 8.10
CA PHE A 32 4.77 -15.34 8.73
C PHE A 32 5.67 -16.48 8.26
N GLN A 33 6.57 -16.20 7.31
CA GLN A 33 7.43 -17.21 6.72
C GLN A 33 8.35 -17.83 7.79
N LYS A 34 8.60 -19.14 7.68
CA LYS A 34 9.37 -19.91 8.67
C LYS A 34 10.88 -19.63 8.61
N ASP A 35 11.38 -19.23 7.46
CA ASP A 35 12.79 -18.92 7.17
C ASP A 35 12.92 -17.65 6.32
N ASP A 36 14.15 -17.23 6.02
CA ASP A 36 14.49 -16.03 5.23
C ASP A 36 14.73 -16.31 3.74
N SER A 37 14.34 -17.50 3.26
CA SER A 37 14.49 -17.86 1.86
C SER A 37 13.68 -16.93 0.95
N THR A 38 14.21 -16.63 -0.24
CA THR A 38 13.48 -15.89 -1.26
C THR A 38 12.75 -16.85 -2.17
N ASN A 39 11.44 -16.97 -1.97
CA ASN A 39 10.58 -17.79 -2.81
C ASN A 39 10.07 -16.95 -3.98
N ILE A 40 10.17 -17.48 -5.20
CA ILE A 40 9.80 -16.80 -6.43
C ILE A 40 8.45 -17.31 -6.89
N PHE A 41 7.56 -16.39 -7.24
CA PHE A 41 6.28 -16.72 -7.85
C PHE A 41 6.50 -17.15 -9.31
N GLU A 42 6.20 -18.41 -9.61
CA GLU A 42 6.27 -18.95 -10.98
C GLU A 42 4.90 -19.06 -11.63
N ASP A 43 3.90 -19.57 -10.90
CA ASP A 43 2.54 -19.77 -11.39
C ASP A 43 1.49 -19.73 -10.25
N PHE A 44 0.22 -19.96 -10.60
CA PHE A 44 -0.91 -19.91 -9.67
C PHE A 44 -1.18 -21.24 -8.92
N THR A 45 -0.20 -22.16 -8.85
CA THR A 45 -0.37 -23.42 -8.10
C THR A 45 -0.26 -23.20 -6.60
N GLU A 46 0.57 -22.24 -6.17
CA GLU A 46 0.73 -21.88 -4.77
C GLU A 46 -0.26 -20.80 -4.33
N LYS A 47 -0.78 -20.97 -3.11
CA LYS A 47 -1.61 -19.95 -2.46
C LYS A 47 -0.74 -19.10 -1.54
N GLY A 48 -0.85 -17.78 -1.65
CA GLY A 48 -0.07 -16.87 -0.81
C GLY A 48 -0.24 -15.41 -1.19
N PHE A 49 0.72 -14.60 -0.77
CA PHE A 49 0.80 -13.20 -1.11
C PHE A 49 2.00 -12.96 -2.03
N VAL A 50 1.73 -12.42 -3.23
CA VAL A 50 2.76 -12.10 -4.22
C VAL A 50 3.07 -10.61 -4.16
N PHE A 51 4.36 -10.28 -4.06
CA PHE A 51 4.88 -8.93 -4.19
C PHE A 51 5.70 -8.85 -5.50
N ALA A 52 5.14 -8.15 -6.49
CA ALA A 52 5.64 -8.11 -7.85
C ALA A 52 6.15 -6.72 -8.24
N SER A 53 7.28 -6.67 -8.95
CA SER A 53 7.77 -5.44 -9.58
C SER A 53 6.90 -5.06 -10.79
N PHE A 54 6.90 -3.77 -11.12
CA PHE A 54 6.10 -3.26 -12.24
C PHE A 54 6.51 -3.85 -13.61
N ASP A 55 7.80 -4.14 -13.79
CA ASP A 55 8.33 -4.79 -15.00
C ASP A 55 8.10 -6.32 -15.02
N GLY A 56 7.56 -6.89 -13.93
CA GLY A 56 7.30 -8.32 -13.78
C GLY A 56 8.55 -9.19 -13.63
N LEU A 57 9.75 -8.59 -13.52
CA LEU A 57 11.02 -9.32 -13.44
C LEU A 57 11.31 -9.86 -12.04
N GLN A 58 10.70 -9.29 -11.00
CA GLN A 58 10.89 -9.69 -9.61
C GLN A 58 9.54 -9.94 -8.96
N ASN A 59 9.20 -11.22 -8.76
CA ASN A 59 7.94 -11.63 -8.15
C ASN A 59 8.28 -12.54 -6.96
N ILE A 60 8.18 -12.00 -5.75
CA ILE A 60 8.41 -12.75 -4.51
C ILE A 60 7.06 -13.23 -3.98
N ILE A 61 6.98 -14.49 -3.54
CA ILE A 61 5.80 -15.02 -2.86
C ILE A 61 6.11 -15.30 -1.39
N ILE A 62 5.16 -14.96 -0.52
CA ILE A 62 5.06 -15.51 0.83
C ILE A 62 3.87 -16.48 0.81
N SER A 63 4.17 -17.78 0.69
CA SER A 63 3.15 -18.82 0.51
C SER A 63 2.56 -19.31 1.85
N ASP A 64 1.33 -19.80 1.80
CA ASP A 64 0.64 -20.37 2.97
C ASP A 64 1.40 -21.59 3.52
N GLU A 65 2.03 -22.41 2.67
CA GLU A 65 2.72 -23.65 3.07
C GLU A 65 4.01 -23.40 3.86
N GLN A 66 4.78 -22.39 3.44
CA GLN A 66 6.02 -21.99 4.08
C GLN A 66 5.81 -21.02 5.24
N SER A 67 4.56 -20.62 5.49
CA SER A 67 4.22 -19.63 6.51
C SER A 67 3.38 -20.22 7.63
N GLU A 68 3.42 -19.56 8.78
CA GLU A 68 2.34 -19.66 9.75
C GLU A 68 1.30 -18.58 9.44
N VAL A 69 0.04 -18.99 9.25
CA VAL A 69 -1.06 -18.09 8.98
C VAL A 69 -1.81 -17.80 10.27
N LEU A 70 -1.86 -16.53 10.66
CA LEU A 70 -2.64 -16.07 11.81
C LEU A 70 -3.74 -15.12 11.36
N LYS A 71 -4.86 -15.15 12.08
CA LYS A 71 -6.03 -14.31 11.87
C LYS A 71 -6.42 -13.67 13.19
N LEU A 72 -6.77 -12.40 13.15
CA LEU A 72 -7.22 -11.64 14.31
C LEU A 72 -8.40 -10.74 13.90
N ASN A 73 -9.50 -10.81 14.63
CA ASN A 73 -10.54 -9.79 14.53
C ASN A 73 -10.04 -8.52 15.22
N PHE A 74 -9.85 -7.46 14.44
CA PHE A 74 -9.34 -6.20 14.94
C PHE A 74 -10.49 -5.30 15.36
N GLU A 75 -10.46 -4.82 16.61
CA GLU A 75 -11.43 -3.84 17.08
C GLU A 75 -11.06 -2.45 16.53
N PHE A 76 -11.76 -2.04 15.46
CA PHE A 76 -11.53 -0.74 14.84
C PHE A 76 -12.06 0.37 15.75
N SER A 77 -11.14 1.26 16.13
CA SER A 77 -11.43 2.43 16.96
C SER A 77 -11.45 3.70 16.12
N ILE A 78 -12.26 4.67 16.53
CA ILE A 78 -12.21 6.02 15.94
C ILE A 78 -10.97 6.71 16.49
N ILE A 79 -9.97 6.95 15.64
CA ILE A 79 -8.81 7.76 16.02
C ILE A 79 -9.21 9.23 15.98
N ASN A 80 -9.43 9.83 17.15
CA ASN A 80 -9.71 11.28 17.27
C ASN A 80 -8.44 12.15 17.28
N ASN A 81 -7.26 11.57 17.04
CA ASN A 81 -5.99 12.31 17.08
C ASN A 81 -5.70 13.01 15.75
N LYS A 82 -6.23 14.23 15.60
CA LYS A 82 -5.67 15.22 14.66
C LYS A 82 -4.42 15.87 15.25
N ASN A 83 -3.37 15.08 15.46
CA ASN A 83 -2.05 15.67 15.62
C ASN A 83 -1.55 16.00 14.22
N ASN A 84 -1.82 17.24 13.78
CA ASN A 84 -1.18 17.78 12.60
C ASN A 84 0.30 18.02 12.92
N SER A 85 1.12 16.97 12.86
CA SER A 85 2.55 17.17 12.70
C SER A 85 2.74 17.78 11.30
N ILE A 86 3.00 19.08 11.27
CA ILE A 86 3.37 19.77 10.04
C ILE A 86 4.77 19.26 9.71
N PHE A 87 4.86 18.31 8.77
CA PHE A 87 6.13 18.00 8.15
C PHE A 87 6.54 19.21 7.31
N GLU A 88 7.80 19.61 7.40
CA GLU A 88 8.33 20.64 6.52
C GLU A 88 8.21 20.15 5.07
N GLU A 89 7.58 20.98 4.24
CA GLU A 89 7.42 20.67 2.83
C GLU A 89 8.78 20.79 2.14
N ASP A 90 9.19 19.76 1.38
CA ASP A 90 10.34 19.87 0.49
C ASP A 90 9.99 20.79 -0.69
N ILE A 91 10.32 22.07 -0.50
CA ILE A 91 10.06 23.16 -1.47
C ILE A 91 10.77 22.87 -2.80
N GLU A 92 11.96 22.27 -2.76
CA GLU A 92 12.73 21.96 -3.96
C GLU A 92 12.06 20.83 -4.75
N ALA A 93 11.73 19.71 -4.09
CA ALA A 93 11.02 18.59 -4.73
C ALA A 93 9.67 19.03 -5.30
N LYS A 94 8.95 19.92 -4.60
CA LYS A 94 7.70 20.52 -5.11
C LYS A 94 7.93 21.35 -6.36
N ASN A 95 8.94 22.22 -6.37
CA ASN A 95 9.24 23.05 -7.53
C ASN A 95 9.71 22.21 -8.72
N ASN A 96 10.56 21.21 -8.49
CA ASN A 96 10.98 20.23 -9.50
C ASN A 96 9.78 19.49 -10.09
N HIS A 97 8.82 19.08 -9.26
CA HIS A 97 7.60 18.44 -9.73
C HIS A 97 6.72 19.37 -10.56
N LYS A 98 6.58 20.66 -10.19
CA LYS A 98 5.88 21.66 -11.04
C LYS A 98 6.52 21.81 -12.42
N ILE A 99 7.85 21.83 -12.48
CA ILE A 99 8.59 21.89 -13.75
C ILE A 99 8.32 20.62 -14.56
N LEU A 100 8.33 19.45 -13.94
CA LEU A 100 8.02 18.17 -14.58
C LEU A 100 6.58 18.15 -15.13
N VAL A 101 5.61 18.65 -14.37
CA VAL A 101 4.21 18.79 -14.81
C VAL A 101 4.11 19.72 -16.03
N LYS A 102 4.81 20.85 -16.02
CA LYS A 102 4.84 21.76 -17.19
C LYS A 102 5.39 21.05 -18.43
N LYS A 103 6.49 20.30 -18.30
CA LYS A 103 7.05 19.49 -19.40
C LYS A 103 6.04 18.46 -19.90
N GLY A 104 5.32 17.78 -19.00
CA GLY A 104 4.25 16.85 -19.36
C GLY A 104 3.16 17.51 -20.19
N ILE A 105 2.68 18.69 -19.76
CA ILE A 105 1.67 19.48 -20.49
C ILE A 105 2.18 19.88 -21.89
N ASP A 106 3.41 20.39 -21.98
CA ASP A 106 3.99 20.81 -23.27
C ASP A 106 4.15 19.61 -24.22
N THR A 107 4.48 18.43 -23.67
CA THR A 107 4.61 17.18 -24.44
C THR A 107 3.26 16.68 -24.97
N ILE A 108 2.20 16.79 -24.18
CA ILE A 108 0.82 16.48 -24.61
C ILE A 108 0.38 17.43 -25.73
N LYS A 109 0.66 18.74 -25.59
CA LYS A 109 0.34 19.74 -26.64
C LYS A 109 1.07 19.47 -27.95
N ASN A 110 2.28 18.90 -27.88
CA ASN A 110 3.06 18.46 -29.03
C ASN A 110 2.60 17.10 -29.60
N GLN A 111 1.49 16.54 -29.10
CA GLN A 111 0.88 15.29 -29.57
C GLN A 111 1.79 14.06 -29.48
N LEU A 112 2.75 14.05 -28.55
CA LEU A 112 3.62 12.89 -28.34
C LEU A 112 2.96 11.81 -27.47
N PHE A 113 2.01 12.17 -26.62
CA PHE A 113 1.10 11.27 -25.90
C PHE A 113 -0.14 12.02 -25.39
N ASP A 114 -1.23 11.29 -25.12
CA ASP A 114 -2.50 11.87 -24.68
C ASP A 114 -2.59 12.08 -23.16
N LYS A 115 -1.93 11.22 -22.38
CA LYS A 115 -1.97 11.23 -20.92
C LYS A 115 -0.63 10.80 -20.34
N VAL A 116 -0.21 11.46 -19.26
CA VAL A 116 0.94 11.06 -18.44
C VAL A 116 0.59 11.19 -16.96
N VAL A 117 1.03 10.22 -16.17
CA VAL A 117 0.99 10.29 -14.71
C VAL A 117 2.41 10.60 -14.24
N LEU A 118 2.58 11.75 -13.59
CA LEU A 118 3.86 12.19 -13.06
C LEU A 118 3.79 12.13 -11.54
N SER A 119 4.82 11.61 -10.91
CA SER A 119 4.90 11.48 -9.45
C SER A 119 6.11 12.22 -8.89
N ARG A 120 6.13 12.36 -7.56
CA ARG A 120 7.28 12.79 -6.76
C ARG A 120 7.28 11.97 -5.47
N LYS A 121 8.42 11.88 -4.82
CA LYS A 121 8.55 11.21 -3.52
C LYS A 121 8.83 12.24 -2.43
N GLU A 122 8.44 11.90 -1.21
CA GLU A 122 8.81 12.60 0.03
C GLU A 122 9.65 11.64 0.85
N THR A 123 10.73 12.14 1.45
CA THR A 123 11.59 11.35 2.36
C THR A 123 11.52 11.98 3.74
N ILE A 124 11.10 11.18 4.73
CA ILE A 124 10.92 11.65 6.10
C ILE A 124 11.82 10.81 7.00
N GLU A 125 12.66 11.49 7.77
CA GLU A 125 13.47 10.85 8.81
C GLU A 125 12.66 10.72 10.09
N PHE A 126 12.64 9.51 10.65
CA PHE A 126 11.97 9.23 11.92
C PHE A 126 13.00 8.84 12.97
N LEU A 127 13.03 9.57 14.08
CA LEU A 127 13.88 9.19 15.23
C LEU A 127 13.41 7.88 15.88
N ASN A 128 12.09 7.66 15.94
CA ASN A 128 11.47 6.50 16.59
C ASN A 128 10.29 5.99 15.77
N PHE A 129 10.57 5.29 14.66
CA PHE A 129 9.50 4.66 13.87
C PHE A 129 8.93 3.44 14.59
N SER A 130 7.61 3.42 14.81
CA SER A 130 6.89 2.25 15.31
C SER A 130 6.04 1.64 14.21
N MET A 131 6.48 0.50 13.69
CA MET A 131 5.79 -0.22 12.63
C MET A 131 4.37 -0.63 13.05
N ILE A 132 4.22 -1.27 14.21
CA ILE A 132 2.93 -1.74 14.71
C ILE A 132 1.95 -0.56 14.87
N LYS A 133 2.41 0.55 15.48
CA LYS A 133 1.56 1.72 15.67
C LYS A 133 1.13 2.33 14.34
N THR A 134 2.06 2.42 13.38
CA THR A 134 1.77 2.96 12.04
C THR A 134 0.75 2.08 11.33
N PHE A 135 0.94 0.77 11.35
CA PHE A 135 0.01 -0.17 10.73
C PHE A 135 -1.38 -0.13 11.38
N LYS A 136 -1.47 -0.11 12.72
CA LYS A 136 -2.75 0.05 13.42
C LYS A 136 -3.44 1.38 13.09
N ASN A 137 -2.69 2.47 12.90
CA ASN A 137 -3.27 3.74 12.47
C ASN A 137 -3.87 3.63 11.06
N LEU A 138 -3.17 2.98 10.13
CA LEU A 138 -3.68 2.75 8.77
C LEU A 138 -4.98 1.93 8.78
N LEU A 139 -5.04 0.85 9.57
CA LEU A 139 -6.26 0.04 9.72
C LEU A 139 -7.45 0.86 10.18
N ASN A 140 -7.26 1.70 11.21
CA ASN A 140 -8.35 2.51 11.75
C ASN A 140 -8.80 3.63 10.81
N GLU A 141 -7.86 4.26 10.08
CA GLU A 141 -8.15 5.39 9.19
C GLU A 141 -8.79 4.94 7.87
N TYR A 142 -8.35 3.81 7.29
CA TYR A 142 -8.69 3.41 5.93
C TYR A 142 -9.46 2.09 5.85
N LYS A 143 -10.59 2.00 6.56
CA LYS A 143 -11.42 0.76 6.62
C LYS A 143 -11.88 0.22 5.27
N SER A 144 -12.09 1.09 4.27
CA SER A 144 -12.53 0.70 2.93
C SER A 144 -11.40 0.39 1.96
N ALA A 145 -10.13 0.52 2.38
CA ALA A 145 -8.96 0.25 1.56
C ALA A 145 -8.38 -1.13 1.88
N PHE A 146 -7.63 -1.70 0.93
CA PHE A 146 -6.75 -2.81 1.23
C PHE A 146 -5.52 -2.28 1.95
N THR A 147 -5.34 -2.64 3.21
CA THR A 147 -4.22 -2.19 4.04
C THR A 147 -3.25 -3.33 4.24
N TYR A 148 -1.96 -3.09 4.03
CA TYR A 148 -0.92 -4.11 4.17
C TYR A 148 0.39 -3.57 4.73
N CYS A 149 1.16 -4.48 5.32
CA CYS A 149 2.58 -4.32 5.60
C CYS A 149 3.28 -5.62 5.16
N PHE A 150 4.16 -5.50 4.19
CA PHE A 150 4.98 -6.56 3.63
C PHE A 150 6.44 -6.31 4.02
N PHE A 151 7.17 -7.36 4.36
CA PHE A 151 8.59 -7.29 4.60
C PHE A 151 9.29 -8.50 4.00
N HIS A 152 10.43 -8.25 3.36
CA HIS A 152 11.39 -9.28 3.00
C HIS A 152 12.80 -8.66 3.04
N PRO A 153 13.83 -9.34 3.59
CA PRO A 153 15.16 -8.75 3.78
C PRO A 153 15.79 -8.14 2.52
N ARG A 154 15.53 -8.75 1.36
CA ARG A 154 16.03 -8.26 0.05
C ARG A 154 15.31 -7.03 -0.49
N THR A 155 14.05 -6.81 -0.15
CA THR A 155 13.22 -5.72 -0.73
C THR A 155 12.85 -4.65 0.29
N GLY A 156 13.11 -4.91 1.57
CA GLY A 156 12.76 -4.02 2.68
C GLY A 156 11.30 -4.11 3.09
N LEU A 157 10.89 -3.09 3.86
CA LEU A 157 9.54 -2.94 4.42
C LEU A 157 8.69 -2.07 3.50
N TRP A 158 7.51 -2.57 3.13
CA TRP A 158 6.53 -1.89 2.32
C TRP A 158 5.21 -1.85 3.07
N MET A 159 4.63 -0.68 3.26
CA MET A 159 3.38 -0.52 4.01
C MET A 159 2.50 0.49 3.31
N GLY A 160 1.21 0.22 3.24
CA GLY A 160 0.27 1.16 2.64
C GLY A 160 -1.18 0.70 2.71
N SER A 161 -2.06 1.63 2.33
CA SER A 161 -3.50 1.40 2.18
C SER A 161 -3.93 1.88 0.80
N PHE A 162 -4.39 0.97 -0.06
CA PHE A 162 -4.81 1.29 -1.42
C PHE A 162 -6.29 1.01 -1.64
N SER A 163 -6.99 1.93 -2.31
CA SER A 163 -8.42 1.84 -2.58
C SER A 163 -8.75 1.28 -3.97
N GLU A 164 -7.76 1.16 -4.86
CA GLU A 164 -7.96 0.73 -6.24
C GLU A 164 -7.62 -0.74 -6.41
N GLN A 165 -8.62 -1.56 -6.71
CA GLN A 165 -8.40 -2.95 -7.08
C GLN A 165 -8.17 -3.06 -8.59
N LEU A 166 -6.93 -3.36 -8.98
CA LEU A 166 -6.57 -3.57 -10.39
C LEU A 166 -7.38 -4.73 -11.00
N LEU A 167 -7.41 -5.88 -10.33
CA LEU A 167 -8.12 -7.07 -10.79
C LEU A 167 -8.58 -7.94 -9.62
N LYS A 168 -9.74 -8.55 -9.77
CA LYS A 168 -10.25 -9.67 -8.98
C LYS A 168 -10.67 -10.77 -9.94
N THR A 169 -10.33 -12.01 -9.62
CA THR A 169 -10.83 -13.18 -10.32
C THR A 169 -11.53 -14.11 -9.33
N ASP A 170 -12.64 -14.70 -9.76
CA ASP A 170 -13.39 -15.74 -9.03
C ASP A 170 -13.96 -16.72 -10.05
N GLY A 171 -13.24 -17.83 -10.27
CA GLY A 171 -13.46 -18.70 -11.42
C GLY A 171 -13.34 -17.91 -12.73
N ASP A 172 -14.38 -17.97 -13.56
CA ASP A 172 -14.45 -17.25 -14.85
C ASP A 172 -14.92 -15.79 -14.73
N ILE A 173 -15.14 -15.30 -13.50
CA ILE A 173 -15.60 -13.93 -13.25
C ILE A 173 -14.39 -13.02 -13.03
N PHE A 174 -14.29 -11.98 -13.85
CA PHE A 174 -13.28 -10.94 -13.74
C PHE A 174 -13.94 -9.62 -13.28
N SER A 175 -13.33 -8.93 -12.33
CA SER A 175 -13.76 -7.61 -11.88
C SER A 175 -12.57 -6.68 -11.76
N THR A 176 -12.72 -5.43 -12.17
CA THR A 176 -11.68 -4.39 -12.08
C THR A 176 -12.32 -3.10 -11.58
N MET A 177 -11.50 -2.20 -11.04
CA MET A 177 -11.89 -0.86 -10.64
C MET A 177 -10.96 0.14 -11.32
N SER A 178 -11.52 1.25 -11.79
CA SER A 178 -10.74 2.39 -12.27
C SER A 178 -11.09 3.61 -11.43
N LEU A 179 -10.07 4.22 -10.81
CA LEU A 179 -10.21 5.49 -10.10
C LEU A 179 -9.50 6.60 -10.88
N ALA A 180 -10.26 7.60 -11.34
CA ALA A 180 -9.76 8.80 -11.97
C ALA A 180 -10.54 10.01 -11.49
N GLY A 181 -9.86 11.15 -11.32
CA GLY A 181 -10.41 12.33 -10.68
C GLY A 181 -10.21 12.28 -9.16
N THR A 182 -9.60 13.31 -8.59
CA THR A 182 -9.37 13.42 -7.15
C THR A 182 -9.76 14.81 -6.69
N GLN A 183 -10.66 14.89 -5.72
CA GLN A 183 -11.01 16.14 -5.05
C GLN A 183 -10.43 16.14 -3.64
N LYS A 184 -9.90 17.29 -3.22
CA LYS A 184 -9.47 17.46 -1.84
C LYS A 184 -10.69 17.34 -0.94
N TYR A 185 -10.62 16.47 0.07
CA TYR A 185 -11.66 16.35 1.07
C TYR A 185 -11.88 17.73 1.74
N GLY A 186 -13.11 18.23 1.68
CA GLY A 186 -13.53 19.52 2.23
C GLY A 186 -14.72 19.36 3.17
N SER A 187 -15.10 20.43 3.86
CA SER A 187 -16.21 20.46 4.83
C SER A 187 -17.62 20.36 4.20
N SER A 188 -17.74 20.45 2.87
CA SER A 188 -19.01 20.29 2.16
C SER A 188 -19.24 18.83 1.73
N GLN A 189 -20.40 18.26 2.08
CA GLN A 189 -20.78 16.89 1.70
C GLN A 189 -21.01 16.70 0.19
N ASN A 190 -21.09 17.78 -0.59
CA ASN A 190 -21.34 17.70 -2.03
C ASN A 190 -20.03 17.76 -2.82
N VAL A 191 -19.71 16.65 -3.49
CA VAL A 191 -18.63 16.55 -4.49
C VAL A 191 -19.14 17.14 -5.80
N ILE A 192 -18.43 18.13 -6.37
CA ILE A 192 -18.80 18.78 -7.63
C ILE A 192 -17.74 18.45 -8.68
N TRP A 193 -18.04 17.51 -9.58
CA TRP A 193 -17.14 17.13 -10.68
C TRP A 193 -17.13 18.21 -11.77
N GLN A 194 -15.94 18.65 -12.20
CA GLN A 194 -15.79 19.62 -13.30
C GLN A 194 -15.43 18.93 -14.61
N GLN A 195 -15.53 19.61 -15.75
CA GLN A 195 -15.26 19.04 -17.09
C GLN A 195 -13.88 18.38 -17.27
N LYS A 196 -12.91 18.73 -16.42
CA LYS A 196 -11.57 18.16 -16.46
C LYS A 196 -11.51 16.77 -15.78
N GLU A 197 -12.32 16.58 -14.74
CA GLU A 197 -12.45 15.31 -13.99
C GLU A 197 -13.49 14.41 -14.62
#